data_AF-A0A6G3MES6-F1
#
_entry.id   AF-A0A6G3MES6-F1
#
_cell.length_a   1.000
_cell.length_b   1.000
_cell.length_c   1.000
_cell.angle_alpha   90.00
_cell.angle_beta   90.00
_cell.angle_gamma   90.00
#
_symmetry.space_group_name_H-M   'P 1'
#
loop_
_entity.id
_entity.type
_entity.pdbx_description
1 polymer ?
#
loop_
_entity_poly.entity_id
_entity_poly.type
_entity_poly.pdbx_seq_one_letter_code
_entity_poly.pdbx_strand_id
1 'polypeptide(L)'
;INFLEIDSIKHSYKHLMNKLSPQDLHSICIGIEKINSNILNFCKIWTTFQVLWDVNFNDLSQKFKTIEQWLEFYNSINSFKLFRTSKSFRIYPFVIIRFKSVKTHINAKYNEWLDKIFTTISDLYNSKIISLYEQIKCEKHKIDTQKIAISSLIDISDTVCFFETQSENLASFTNSTIALSSVQKILETHNIPIKISATNIISECESYRVAHETFKFGLESQSQILREKVIQQSQSVIESVKAILIEWEEKKSADSNIIYEDAIKTSVEFEEKFKKSAELFKNISKTKQYLEIPETLDESYNLPFKLNNVIDELSDVKQAWEFVASMYKQIENIGLNTFSTFSANSLNSSFDTIVNNLKRSSSIKAYDCFIALQSRIDELLTMNSVINEHRAEFFKDRHWKILFSKLNVNYSQSSITISQLWSLNISTNKNIFDDVFTTAQGEFGLENYLSSIKDYWSVGVFSFIPFKNRFEVVNNWSEILSKLGDHINGLDSMRAS
;
A
#
# COMPACT_ATOMS: atom_id res chain seq x y z
N ILE A 1 -26.98 -23.61 -91.79
CA ILE A 1 -27.54 -24.24 -93.00
C ILE A 1 -28.53 -25.29 -92.51
N ASN A 2 -29.78 -25.20 -92.97
CA ASN A 2 -30.96 -25.86 -92.40
C ASN A 2 -30.82 -27.37 -92.30
N PHE A 3 -31.17 -27.90 -91.12
CA PHE A 3 -31.50 -29.31 -90.91
C PHE A 3 -33.00 -29.48 -91.08
N LEU A 4 -33.40 -30.28 -92.07
CA LEU A 4 -34.60 -31.10 -92.01
C LEU A 4 -34.39 -32.25 -93.00
N GLU A 5 -34.24 -33.46 -92.48
CA GLU A 5 -35.03 -34.62 -92.93
C GLU A 5 -34.93 -35.73 -91.88
N ILE A 6 -36.08 -36.35 -91.65
CA ILE A 6 -36.43 -37.26 -90.56
C ILE A 6 -36.33 -38.68 -91.10
N ASP A 7 -35.88 -39.65 -90.29
CA ASP A 7 -36.42 -41.02 -90.38
C ASP A 7 -36.28 -41.84 -89.10
N SER A 8 -37.25 -42.73 -88.88
CA SER A 8 -37.67 -43.35 -87.62
C SER A 8 -37.23 -44.81 -87.44
N ILE A 9 -36.65 -45.22 -86.29
CA ILE A 9 -36.60 -46.64 -85.84
C ILE A 9 -36.68 -46.76 -84.29
N LYS A 10 -37.55 -47.66 -83.80
CA LYS A 10 -37.78 -48.05 -82.37
C LYS A 10 -36.66 -48.97 -81.82
N HIS A 11 -36.17 -48.77 -80.58
CA HIS A 11 -35.61 -49.86 -79.73
C HIS A 11 -35.61 -49.53 -78.20
N SER A 12 -35.83 -50.57 -77.38
CA SER A 12 -36.01 -50.52 -75.90
C SER A 12 -34.69 -50.53 -75.07
N TYR A 13 -34.75 -49.99 -73.85
CA TYR A 13 -33.62 -49.73 -72.92
C TYR A 13 -32.74 -50.94 -72.53
N LYS A 14 -33.22 -52.19 -72.65
CA LYS A 14 -32.44 -53.39 -72.29
C LYS A 14 -31.31 -53.69 -73.29
N HIS A 15 -31.45 -53.27 -74.55
CA HIS A 15 -30.40 -53.41 -75.57
C HIS A 15 -29.30 -52.34 -75.47
N LEU A 16 -29.56 -51.24 -74.74
CA LEU A 16 -28.56 -50.21 -74.48
C LEU A 16 -27.49 -50.69 -73.48
N MET A 17 -27.86 -51.50 -72.48
CA MET A 17 -26.89 -52.04 -71.50
C MET A 17 -25.88 -53.02 -72.12
N ASN A 18 -26.24 -53.77 -73.17
CA ASN A 18 -25.30 -54.65 -73.89
C ASN A 18 -24.47 -53.93 -74.98
N LYS A 19 -24.82 -52.67 -75.31
CA LYS A 19 -24.03 -51.82 -76.22
C LYS A 19 -23.14 -50.82 -75.49
N LEU A 20 -23.27 -50.71 -74.17
CA LEU A 20 -22.42 -49.88 -73.33
C LEU A 20 -21.24 -50.72 -72.85
N SER A 21 -20.03 -50.21 -73.09
CA SER A 21 -18.81 -50.90 -72.66
C SER A 21 -18.74 -50.93 -71.13
N PRO A 22 -18.00 -51.87 -70.50
CA PRO A 22 -17.74 -51.85 -69.06
C PRO A 22 -17.16 -50.50 -68.56
N GLN A 23 -16.47 -49.77 -69.45
CA GLN A 23 -15.95 -48.43 -69.22
C GLN A 23 -17.05 -47.37 -69.10
N ASP A 24 -18.15 -47.52 -69.84
CA ASP A 24 -19.31 -46.61 -69.76
C ASP A 24 -20.11 -46.81 -68.46
N LEU A 25 -20.18 -48.03 -67.94
CA LEU A 25 -20.78 -48.29 -66.62
C LEU A 25 -19.91 -47.74 -65.48
N HIS A 26 -18.59 -47.88 -65.59
CA HIS A 26 -17.66 -47.28 -64.63
C HIS A 26 -17.73 -45.74 -64.66
N SER A 27 -17.87 -45.14 -65.83
CA SER A 27 -18.03 -43.68 -65.97
C SER A 27 -19.36 -43.17 -65.38
N ILE A 28 -20.44 -43.96 -65.48
CA ILE A 28 -21.73 -43.68 -64.81
C ILE A 28 -21.58 -43.76 -63.28
N CYS A 29 -20.91 -44.79 -62.74
CA CYS A 29 -20.65 -44.91 -61.30
C CYS A 29 -19.80 -43.74 -60.76
N ILE A 30 -18.73 -43.36 -61.46
CA ILE A 30 -17.93 -42.17 -61.14
C ILE A 30 -18.79 -40.90 -61.19
N GLY A 31 -19.71 -40.82 -62.16
CA GLY A 31 -20.69 -39.73 -62.24
C GLY A 31 -21.60 -39.64 -61.01
N ILE A 32 -22.08 -40.79 -60.51
CA ILE A 32 -22.90 -40.87 -59.29
C ILE A 32 -22.09 -40.50 -58.05
N GLU A 33 -20.86 -41.00 -57.91
CA GLU A 33 -19.96 -40.64 -56.80
C GLU A 33 -19.64 -39.14 -56.80
N LYS A 34 -19.43 -38.54 -57.97
CA LYS A 34 -19.22 -37.10 -58.12
C LYS A 34 -20.48 -36.29 -57.77
N ILE A 35 -21.67 -36.79 -58.07
CA ILE A 35 -22.92 -36.17 -57.62
C ILE A 35 -23.02 -36.26 -56.10
N ASN A 36 -22.70 -37.42 -55.50
CA ASN A 36 -22.74 -37.59 -54.05
C ASN A 36 -21.71 -36.71 -53.32
N SER A 37 -20.48 -36.61 -53.84
CA SER A 37 -19.45 -35.71 -53.28
C SER A 37 -19.88 -34.25 -53.34
N ASN A 38 -20.57 -33.85 -54.41
CA ASN A 38 -21.11 -32.50 -54.56
C ASN A 38 -22.27 -32.23 -53.57
N ILE A 39 -23.14 -33.22 -53.33
CA ILE A 39 -24.19 -33.14 -52.31
C ILE A 39 -23.59 -33.05 -50.91
N LEU A 40 -22.59 -33.88 -50.60
CA LEU A 40 -21.90 -33.83 -49.30
C LEU A 40 -21.17 -32.50 -49.08
N ASN A 41 -20.50 -31.96 -50.10
CA ASN A 41 -19.90 -30.63 -50.03
C ASN A 41 -20.95 -29.52 -49.84
N PHE A 42 -22.15 -29.67 -50.44
CA PHE A 42 -23.26 -28.75 -50.17
C PHE A 42 -23.78 -28.87 -48.74
N CYS A 43 -23.95 -30.08 -48.21
CA CYS A 43 -24.33 -30.30 -46.81
C CYS A 43 -23.29 -29.74 -45.83
N LYS A 44 -22.00 -29.84 -46.16
CA LYS A 44 -20.91 -29.24 -45.35
C LYS A 44 -21.03 -27.72 -45.19
N ILE A 45 -21.57 -27.01 -46.20
CA ILE A 45 -21.84 -25.57 -46.10
C ILE A 45 -22.91 -25.30 -45.03
N TRP A 46 -23.90 -26.20 -44.89
CA TRP A 46 -24.97 -26.07 -43.90
C TRP A 46 -24.53 -26.45 -42.49
N THR A 47 -23.61 -27.42 -42.33
CA THR A 47 -23.02 -27.76 -41.03
C THR A 47 -22.19 -26.62 -40.45
N THR A 48 -21.63 -25.72 -41.28
CA THR A 48 -20.94 -24.51 -40.79
C THR A 48 -21.89 -23.59 -40.00
N PHE A 49 -23.19 -23.62 -40.29
CA PHE A 49 -24.21 -22.85 -39.57
C PHE A 49 -24.74 -23.56 -38.32
N GLN A 50 -24.28 -24.77 -38.02
CA GLN A 50 -24.62 -25.49 -36.79
C GLN A 50 -24.17 -24.74 -35.53
N VAL A 51 -23.13 -23.89 -35.65
CA VAL A 51 -22.64 -23.00 -34.60
C VAL A 51 -23.72 -22.04 -34.07
N LEU A 52 -24.69 -21.64 -34.90
CA LEU A 52 -25.82 -20.79 -34.47
C LEU A 52 -26.80 -21.51 -33.51
N TRP A 53 -26.70 -22.83 -33.43
CA TRP A 53 -27.59 -23.70 -32.66
C TRP A 53 -26.89 -24.33 -31.46
N ASP A 54 -25.64 -24.76 -31.66
CA ASP A 54 -24.86 -25.46 -30.63
C ASP A 54 -24.35 -24.52 -29.54
N VAL A 55 -24.26 -23.21 -29.84
CA VAL A 55 -23.74 -22.23 -28.90
C VAL A 55 -24.87 -21.39 -28.31
N ASN A 56 -24.97 -21.38 -26.98
CA ASN A 56 -25.91 -20.53 -26.27
C ASN A 56 -25.45 -19.07 -26.36
N PHE A 57 -26.32 -18.20 -26.88
CA PHE A 57 -26.03 -16.77 -27.07
C PHE A 57 -25.62 -16.09 -25.76
N ASN A 58 -26.21 -16.49 -24.64
CA ASN A 58 -25.94 -15.92 -23.31
C ASN A 58 -24.52 -16.22 -22.80
N ASP A 59 -23.95 -17.37 -23.17
CA ASP A 59 -22.59 -17.74 -22.76
C ASP A 59 -21.53 -17.02 -23.60
N LEU A 60 -21.88 -16.66 -24.84
CA LEU A 60 -21.04 -15.83 -25.71
C LEU A 60 -21.12 -14.34 -25.31
N SER A 61 -22.30 -13.83 -24.96
CA SER A 61 -22.46 -12.43 -24.57
C SER A 61 -21.64 -12.07 -23.33
N GLN A 62 -21.40 -13.01 -22.42
CA GLN A 62 -20.55 -12.81 -21.25
C GLN A 62 -19.06 -12.58 -21.59
N LYS A 63 -18.61 -13.03 -22.77
CA LYS A 63 -17.21 -12.91 -23.19
C LYS A 63 -16.90 -11.55 -23.83
N PHE A 64 -17.93 -10.85 -24.33
CA PHE A 64 -17.77 -9.58 -25.02
C PHE A 64 -18.13 -8.42 -24.09
N LYS A 65 -17.11 -7.71 -23.61
CA LYS A 65 -17.30 -6.57 -22.68
C LYS A 65 -17.20 -5.22 -23.37
N THR A 66 -16.49 -5.11 -24.48
CA THR A 66 -16.27 -3.85 -25.20
C THR A 66 -17.07 -3.78 -26.49
N ILE A 67 -17.44 -2.56 -26.89
CA ILE A 67 -18.20 -2.29 -28.12
C ILE A 67 -17.43 -2.79 -29.36
N GLU A 68 -16.09 -2.69 -29.36
CA GLU A 68 -15.22 -3.17 -30.44
C GLU A 68 -15.31 -4.68 -30.65
N GLN A 69 -15.30 -5.46 -29.56
CA GLN A 69 -15.46 -6.92 -29.62
C GLN A 69 -16.83 -7.32 -30.18
N TRP A 70 -17.87 -6.58 -29.79
CA TRP A 70 -19.21 -6.75 -30.35
C TRP A 70 -19.28 -6.39 -31.84
N LEU A 71 -18.52 -5.39 -32.30
CA LEU A 71 -18.41 -5.02 -33.71
C LEU A 71 -17.63 -6.04 -34.55
N GLU A 72 -16.54 -6.60 -34.03
CA GLU A 72 -15.81 -7.70 -34.68
C GLU A 72 -16.68 -8.94 -34.79
N PHE A 73 -17.41 -9.28 -33.73
CA PHE A 73 -18.38 -10.36 -33.73
C PHE A 73 -19.49 -10.13 -34.75
N TYR A 74 -20.06 -8.92 -34.81
CA TYR A 74 -21.03 -8.54 -35.84
C TYR A 74 -20.44 -8.66 -37.26
N ASN A 75 -19.22 -8.20 -37.50
CA ASN A 75 -18.58 -8.30 -38.82
C ASN A 75 -18.34 -9.77 -39.22
N SER A 76 -17.95 -10.63 -38.27
CA SER A 76 -17.83 -12.07 -38.48
C SER A 76 -19.17 -12.70 -38.85
N ILE A 77 -20.27 -12.26 -38.22
CA ILE A 77 -21.63 -12.73 -38.49
C ILE A 77 -22.16 -12.18 -39.84
N ASN A 78 -21.78 -10.97 -40.22
CA ASN A 78 -22.17 -10.34 -41.49
C ASN A 78 -21.40 -10.93 -42.68
N SER A 79 -20.20 -11.49 -42.45
CA SER A 79 -19.42 -12.21 -43.47
C SER A 79 -20.16 -13.46 -44.02
N PHE A 80 -21.13 -14.01 -43.26
CA PHE A 80 -22.02 -15.09 -43.70
C PHE A 80 -23.10 -14.65 -44.72
N LYS A 81 -22.92 -13.54 -45.44
CA LYS A 81 -23.80 -12.94 -46.48
C LYS A 81 -24.23 -13.88 -47.64
N LEU A 82 -23.88 -15.15 -47.61
CA LEU A 82 -24.29 -16.22 -48.53
C LEU A 82 -25.82 -16.42 -48.62
N PHE A 83 -26.61 -15.94 -47.66
CA PHE A 83 -28.08 -16.09 -47.66
C PHE A 83 -28.84 -15.25 -48.70
N ARG A 84 -28.18 -14.32 -49.40
CA ARG A 84 -28.84 -13.45 -50.41
C ARG A 84 -29.02 -14.09 -51.79
N THR A 85 -28.44 -15.26 -52.07
CA THR A 85 -28.64 -15.94 -53.36
C THR A 85 -29.97 -16.70 -53.44
N SER A 86 -30.48 -16.82 -54.67
CA SER A 86 -31.89 -16.94 -55.06
C SER A 86 -32.67 -18.15 -54.51
N LYS A 87 -34.00 -18.01 -54.60
CA LYS A 87 -35.04 -18.89 -54.08
C LYS A 87 -34.89 -20.33 -54.56
N SER A 88 -34.39 -21.21 -53.69
CA SER A 88 -34.54 -22.67 -53.77
C SER A 88 -33.97 -23.30 -55.05
N PHE A 89 -33.69 -24.60 -55.04
CA PHE A 89 -33.28 -25.36 -56.24
C PHE A 89 -31.82 -25.20 -56.65
N ARG A 90 -31.03 -26.23 -56.34
CA ARG A 90 -29.91 -26.65 -57.20
C ARG A 90 -30.30 -27.99 -57.81
N ILE A 91 -30.24 -28.05 -59.13
CA ILE A 91 -30.48 -29.26 -59.91
C ILE A 91 -29.10 -29.84 -60.21
N TYR A 92 -28.73 -30.93 -59.56
CA TYR A 92 -27.75 -31.84 -60.16
C TYR A 92 -28.48 -32.61 -61.26
N PRO A 93 -27.78 -33.12 -62.29
CA PRO A 93 -28.41 -33.73 -63.46
C PRO A 93 -29.54 -34.75 -63.15
N PHE A 94 -29.54 -35.35 -61.96
CA PHE A 94 -30.56 -36.32 -61.50
C PHE A 94 -31.11 -36.08 -60.07
N VAL A 95 -30.75 -34.99 -59.37
CA VAL A 95 -31.16 -34.75 -57.95
C VAL A 95 -31.59 -33.30 -57.72
N ILE A 96 -32.74 -33.12 -57.04
CA ILE A 96 -33.31 -31.81 -56.69
C ILE A 96 -33.26 -31.62 -55.18
N ILE A 97 -32.52 -30.62 -54.71
CA ILE A 97 -32.44 -30.29 -53.27
C ILE A 97 -33.34 -29.08 -52.97
N ARG A 98 -34.33 -29.29 -52.08
CA ARG A 98 -35.23 -28.24 -51.57
C ARG A 98 -34.80 -27.82 -50.17
N PHE A 99 -34.20 -26.63 -50.05
CA PHE A 99 -33.67 -26.10 -48.78
C PHE A 99 -34.40 -24.83 -48.30
N LYS A 100 -35.62 -24.57 -48.80
CA LYS A 100 -36.40 -23.36 -48.47
C LYS A 100 -36.75 -23.28 -46.98
N SER A 101 -37.18 -24.37 -46.37
CA SER A 101 -37.54 -24.45 -44.94
C SER A 101 -36.33 -24.25 -44.03
N VAL A 102 -35.20 -24.90 -44.37
CA VAL A 102 -33.93 -24.77 -43.66
C VAL A 102 -33.43 -23.32 -43.73
N LYS A 103 -33.52 -22.68 -44.91
CA LYS A 103 -33.16 -21.27 -45.09
C LYS A 103 -34.03 -20.32 -44.26
N THR A 104 -35.35 -20.52 -44.25
CA THR A 104 -36.24 -19.66 -43.44
C THR A 104 -36.00 -19.81 -41.95
N HIS A 105 -35.71 -21.02 -41.49
CA HIS A 105 -35.45 -21.28 -40.07
C HIS A 105 -34.09 -20.72 -39.61
N ILE A 106 -33.05 -20.88 -40.42
CA ILE A 106 -31.73 -20.30 -40.13
C ILE A 106 -31.78 -18.77 -40.20
N ASN A 107 -32.47 -18.19 -41.18
CA ASN A 107 -32.66 -16.73 -41.23
C ASN A 107 -33.42 -16.20 -40.02
N ALA A 108 -34.41 -16.93 -39.50
CA ALA A 108 -35.14 -16.53 -38.30
C ALA A 108 -34.22 -16.50 -37.07
N LYS A 109 -33.37 -17.53 -36.88
CA LYS A 109 -32.39 -17.54 -35.80
C LYS A 109 -31.28 -16.52 -35.96
N TYR A 110 -30.81 -16.32 -37.18
CA TYR A 110 -29.83 -15.28 -37.51
C TYR A 110 -30.38 -13.90 -37.15
N ASN A 111 -31.63 -13.61 -37.52
CA ASN A 111 -32.29 -12.37 -37.15
C ASN A 111 -32.50 -12.25 -35.63
N GLU A 112 -32.88 -13.33 -34.94
CA GLU A 112 -33.01 -13.34 -33.47
C GLU A 112 -31.67 -13.00 -32.78
N TRP A 113 -30.56 -13.54 -33.29
CA TRP A 113 -29.22 -13.22 -32.79
C TRP A 113 -28.83 -11.78 -33.12
N LEU A 114 -29.09 -11.31 -34.34
CA LEU A 114 -28.85 -9.92 -34.72
C LEU A 114 -29.64 -8.96 -33.82
N ASP A 115 -30.92 -9.21 -33.57
CA ASP A 115 -31.74 -8.37 -32.71
C ASP A 115 -31.19 -8.33 -31.28
N LYS A 116 -30.71 -9.46 -30.74
CA LYS A 116 -30.07 -9.53 -29.41
C LYS A 116 -28.71 -8.83 -29.36
N ILE A 117 -27.91 -8.95 -30.42
CA ILE A 117 -26.62 -8.24 -30.55
C ILE A 117 -26.88 -6.73 -30.61
N PHE A 118 -27.80 -6.31 -31.47
CA PHE A 118 -28.10 -4.90 -31.68
C PHE A 118 -28.76 -4.22 -30.48
N THR A 119 -29.63 -4.92 -29.75
CA THR A 119 -30.18 -4.40 -28.48
C THR A 119 -29.08 -4.21 -27.44
N THR A 120 -28.21 -5.21 -27.26
CA THR A 120 -27.08 -5.14 -26.32
C THR A 120 -26.08 -4.04 -26.69
N ILE A 121 -25.71 -3.94 -27.97
CA ILE A 121 -24.82 -2.87 -28.48
C ILE A 121 -25.49 -1.50 -28.29
N SER A 122 -26.79 -1.38 -28.58
CA SER A 122 -27.53 -0.11 -28.42
C SER A 122 -27.57 0.33 -26.96
N ASP A 123 -27.80 -0.58 -26.00
CA ASP A 123 -27.82 -0.23 -24.57
C ASP A 123 -26.44 0.19 -24.05
N LEU A 124 -25.38 -0.52 -24.46
CA LEU A 124 -23.99 -0.16 -24.12
C LEU A 124 -23.55 1.16 -24.77
N TYR A 125 -23.98 1.38 -26.01
CA TYR A 125 -23.71 2.59 -26.76
C TYR A 125 -24.43 3.80 -26.15
N ASN A 126 -25.73 3.69 -25.86
CA ASN A 126 -26.52 4.76 -25.27
C ASN A 126 -26.02 5.13 -23.87
N SER A 127 -25.66 4.16 -23.03
CA SER A 127 -25.11 4.44 -21.69
C SER A 127 -23.77 5.18 -21.76
N LYS A 128 -22.84 4.72 -22.62
CA LYS A 128 -21.53 5.34 -22.80
C LYS A 128 -21.62 6.74 -23.42
N ILE A 129 -22.60 6.97 -24.29
CA ILE A 129 -22.83 8.28 -24.89
C ILE A 129 -23.43 9.27 -23.92
N ILE A 130 -24.40 8.86 -23.11
CA ILE A 130 -24.99 9.74 -22.09
C ILE A 130 -23.90 10.16 -21.09
N SER A 131 -23.08 9.23 -20.63
CA SER A 131 -21.99 9.55 -19.69
C SER A 131 -20.94 10.48 -20.31
N LEU A 132 -20.55 10.26 -21.58
CA LEU A 132 -19.59 11.15 -22.25
C LEU A 132 -20.18 12.53 -22.49
N TYR A 133 -21.45 12.63 -22.86
CA TYR A 133 -22.13 13.90 -23.07
C TYR A 133 -22.19 14.73 -21.77
N GLU A 134 -22.51 14.09 -20.65
CA GLU A 134 -22.51 14.75 -19.34
C GLU A 134 -21.11 15.19 -18.90
N GLN A 135 -20.09 14.35 -19.13
CA GLN A 135 -18.69 14.69 -18.84
C GLN A 135 -18.20 15.88 -19.67
N ILE A 136 -18.45 15.89 -20.98
CA ILE A 136 -18.07 17.00 -21.87
C ILE A 136 -18.75 18.29 -21.42
N LYS A 137 -20.05 18.23 -21.07
CA LYS A 137 -20.80 19.40 -20.59
C LYS A 137 -20.26 19.93 -19.25
N CYS A 138 -19.86 19.04 -18.35
CA CYS A 138 -19.29 19.42 -17.06
C CYS A 138 -17.92 20.09 -17.23
N GLU A 139 -17.02 19.49 -18.02
CA GLU A 139 -15.69 20.06 -18.31
C GLU A 139 -15.78 21.39 -19.07
N LYS A 140 -16.72 21.51 -20.03
CA LYS A 140 -17.02 22.78 -20.70
C LYS A 140 -17.42 23.87 -19.70
N HIS A 141 -18.34 23.56 -18.78
CA HIS A 141 -18.73 24.52 -17.76
C HIS A 141 -17.55 24.93 -16.87
N LYS A 142 -16.62 24.01 -16.56
CA LYS A 142 -15.40 24.36 -15.81
C LYS A 142 -14.53 25.36 -16.58
N ILE A 143 -14.29 25.12 -17.88
CA ILE A 143 -13.53 26.06 -18.74
C ILE A 143 -14.23 27.42 -18.79
N ASP A 144 -15.55 27.47 -19.01
CA ASP A 144 -16.30 28.72 -19.11
C ASP A 144 -16.31 29.52 -17.80
N THR A 145 -16.28 28.84 -16.65
CA THR A 145 -16.22 29.51 -15.33
C THR A 145 -14.83 29.96 -14.91
N GLN A 146 -13.78 29.37 -15.49
CA GLN A 146 -12.41 29.64 -15.06
C GLN A 146 -11.91 30.94 -15.67
N LYS A 147 -11.68 31.93 -14.82
CA LYS A 147 -11.02 33.17 -15.21
C LYS A 147 -9.51 32.97 -15.19
N ILE A 148 -8.81 33.60 -16.13
CA ILE A 148 -7.34 33.65 -16.14
C ILE A 148 -6.92 34.55 -14.96
N ALA A 149 -6.53 33.92 -13.86
CA ALA A 149 -6.04 34.58 -12.67
C ALA A 149 -4.53 34.79 -12.79
N ILE A 150 -4.10 36.06 -12.82
CA ILE A 150 -2.69 36.45 -12.98
C ILE A 150 -2.12 36.95 -11.64
N SER A 151 -2.77 36.68 -10.49
CA SER A 151 -2.42 37.27 -9.20
C SER A 151 -1.11 36.70 -8.63
N SER A 152 -0.97 35.37 -8.58
CA SER A 152 0.18 34.67 -8.01
C SER A 152 0.72 33.57 -8.94
N LEU A 153 1.94 33.10 -8.67
CA LEU A 153 2.58 32.02 -9.43
C LEU A 153 1.81 30.70 -9.31
N ILE A 154 1.17 30.49 -8.15
CA ILE A 154 0.29 29.34 -7.91
C ILE A 154 -0.92 29.44 -8.83
N ASP A 155 -1.57 30.62 -8.89
CA ASP A 155 -2.72 30.82 -9.79
C ASP A 155 -2.33 30.66 -11.28
N ILE A 156 -1.15 31.14 -11.66
CA ILE A 156 -0.62 31.00 -13.02
C ILE A 156 -0.30 29.54 -13.32
N SER A 157 0.29 28.81 -12.37
CA SER A 157 0.58 27.38 -12.55
C SER A 157 -0.68 26.53 -12.57
N ASP A 158 -1.66 26.82 -11.71
CA ASP A 158 -2.93 26.12 -11.65
C ASP A 158 -3.75 26.35 -12.93
N THR A 159 -3.71 27.56 -13.50
CA THR A 159 -4.37 27.85 -14.79
C THR A 159 -3.68 27.16 -15.96
N VAL A 160 -2.34 27.05 -15.96
CA VAL A 160 -1.59 26.29 -16.96
C VAL A 160 -1.81 24.77 -16.80
N CYS A 161 -1.76 24.24 -15.58
CA CYS A 161 -2.01 22.82 -15.29
C CYS A 161 -3.45 22.43 -15.65
N PHE A 162 -4.41 23.31 -15.35
CA PHE A 162 -5.79 23.15 -15.81
C PHE A 162 -5.86 23.09 -17.33
N PHE A 163 -5.22 24.02 -18.04
CA PHE A 163 -5.18 24.03 -19.50
C PHE A 163 -4.60 22.73 -20.10
N GLU A 164 -3.46 22.27 -19.59
CA GLU A 164 -2.84 21.00 -20.03
C GLU A 164 -3.77 19.81 -19.80
N THR A 165 -4.40 19.73 -18.62
CA THR A 165 -5.36 18.67 -18.29
C THR A 165 -6.57 18.70 -19.23
N GLN A 166 -7.09 19.90 -19.53
CA GLN A 166 -8.21 20.07 -20.45
C GLN A 166 -7.83 19.71 -21.90
N SER A 167 -6.58 19.93 -22.31
CA SER A 167 -6.02 19.53 -23.60
C SER A 167 -5.92 18.01 -23.74
N GLU A 168 -5.41 17.30 -22.71
CA GLU A 168 -5.40 15.84 -22.67
C GLU A 168 -6.81 15.26 -22.70
N ASN A 169 -7.73 15.85 -21.92
CA ASN A 169 -9.14 15.47 -21.93
C ASN A 169 -9.78 15.67 -23.31
N LEU A 170 -9.47 16.77 -24.00
CA LEU A 170 -9.94 17.05 -25.37
C LEU A 170 -9.46 15.97 -26.35
N ALA A 171 -8.21 15.54 -26.26
CA ALA A 171 -7.68 14.45 -27.08
C ALA A 171 -8.39 13.11 -26.78
N SER A 172 -8.67 12.82 -25.50
CA SER A 172 -9.38 11.59 -25.11
C SER A 172 -10.85 11.58 -25.56
N PHE A 173 -11.54 12.73 -25.46
CA PHE A 173 -12.93 12.89 -25.86
C PHE A 173 -13.09 12.89 -27.38
N THR A 174 -12.17 13.50 -28.12
CA THR A 174 -12.17 13.44 -29.60
C THR A 174 -11.97 12.01 -30.10
N ASN A 175 -11.00 11.28 -29.57
CA ASN A 175 -10.78 9.86 -29.91
C ASN A 175 -12.01 8.99 -29.58
N SER A 176 -12.61 9.19 -28.40
CA SER A 176 -13.81 8.46 -27.99
C SER A 176 -15.03 8.80 -28.86
N THR A 177 -15.15 10.04 -29.30
CA THR A 177 -16.23 10.50 -30.20
C THR A 177 -16.07 9.93 -31.60
N ILE A 178 -14.84 9.87 -32.12
CA ILE A 178 -14.55 9.22 -33.42
C ILE A 178 -14.90 7.73 -33.37
N ALA A 179 -14.48 7.01 -32.32
CA ALA A 179 -14.81 5.60 -32.14
C ALA A 179 -16.33 5.37 -32.09
N LEU A 180 -17.06 6.18 -31.32
CA LEU A 180 -18.52 6.09 -31.21
C LEU A 180 -19.25 6.50 -32.50
N SER A 181 -18.72 7.44 -33.27
CA SER A 181 -19.29 7.81 -34.58
C SER A 181 -19.21 6.65 -35.60
N SER A 182 -18.15 5.84 -35.54
CA SER A 182 -18.02 4.65 -36.40
C SER A 182 -19.05 3.56 -36.04
N VAL A 183 -19.32 3.39 -34.75
CA VAL A 183 -20.36 2.49 -34.21
C VAL A 183 -21.75 2.99 -34.61
N GLN A 184 -21.97 4.30 -34.55
CA GLN A 184 -23.23 4.94 -34.90
C GLN A 184 -23.62 4.68 -36.36
N LYS A 185 -22.67 4.85 -37.29
CA LYS A 185 -22.90 4.60 -38.72
C LYS A 185 -23.37 3.17 -39.00
N ILE A 186 -22.91 2.21 -38.21
CA ILE A 186 -23.34 0.80 -38.29
C ILE A 186 -24.76 0.64 -37.74
N LEU A 187 -25.08 1.28 -36.62
CA LEU A 187 -26.43 1.25 -36.02
C LEU A 187 -27.48 1.95 -36.90
N GLU A 188 -27.13 3.07 -37.55
CA GLU A 188 -27.99 3.81 -38.49
C GLU A 188 -28.26 3.01 -39.77
N THR A 189 -27.26 2.27 -40.27
CA THR A 189 -27.43 1.37 -41.43
C THR A 189 -28.46 0.25 -41.15
N HIS A 190 -28.71 -0.06 -39.88
CA HIS A 190 -29.61 -1.12 -39.43
C HIS A 190 -30.95 -0.61 -38.84
N ASN A 191 -31.26 0.69 -38.92
CA ASN A 191 -32.51 1.30 -38.45
C ASN A 191 -32.83 1.02 -36.96
N ILE A 192 -31.83 1.00 -36.09
CA ILE A 192 -32.02 0.84 -34.63
C ILE A 192 -32.21 2.22 -34.00
N PRO A 193 -33.18 2.42 -33.08
CA PRO A 193 -33.43 3.72 -32.47
C PRO A 193 -32.26 4.13 -31.57
N ILE A 194 -31.64 5.26 -31.90
CA ILE A 194 -30.57 5.90 -31.13
C ILE A 194 -31.17 7.06 -30.33
N LYS A 195 -30.83 7.18 -29.04
CA LYS A 195 -31.40 8.22 -28.15
C LYS A 195 -30.76 9.61 -28.30
N ILE A 196 -29.48 9.67 -28.69
CA ILE A 196 -28.73 10.93 -28.91
C ILE A 196 -28.04 10.85 -30.27
N SER A 197 -28.34 11.79 -31.16
CA SER A 197 -27.74 11.85 -32.51
C SER A 197 -26.23 12.15 -32.45
N ALA A 198 -25.45 11.62 -33.41
CA ALA A 198 -24.00 11.85 -33.56
C ALA A 198 -23.71 13.34 -33.57
N THR A 199 -24.61 14.07 -34.23
CA THR A 199 -24.54 15.50 -34.48
C THR A 199 -24.49 16.30 -33.20
N ASN A 200 -25.19 15.87 -32.14
CA ASN A 200 -25.26 16.60 -30.88
C ASN A 200 -24.00 16.42 -30.02
N ILE A 201 -23.38 15.24 -30.10
CA ILE A 201 -22.11 14.95 -29.40
C ILE A 201 -20.97 15.64 -30.12
N ILE A 202 -20.94 15.54 -31.46
CA ILE A 202 -19.97 16.25 -32.28
C ILE A 202 -20.09 17.76 -32.06
N SER A 203 -21.30 18.31 -32.02
CA SER A 203 -21.48 19.75 -31.76
C SER A 203 -21.03 20.18 -30.37
N GLU A 204 -21.24 19.37 -29.33
CA GLU A 204 -20.75 19.70 -27.98
C GLU A 204 -19.23 19.51 -27.86
N CYS A 205 -18.64 18.51 -28.51
CA CYS A 205 -17.19 18.38 -28.62
C CYS A 205 -16.57 19.58 -29.35
N GLU A 206 -17.18 20.02 -30.46
CA GLU A 206 -16.75 21.24 -31.16
C GLU A 206 -16.93 22.48 -30.30
N SER A 207 -18.03 22.58 -29.55
CA SER A 207 -18.22 23.70 -28.63
C SER A 207 -17.21 23.71 -27.48
N TYR A 208 -16.83 22.55 -26.96
CA TYR A 208 -15.77 22.40 -25.97
C TYR A 208 -14.39 22.74 -26.58
N ARG A 209 -14.14 22.35 -27.84
CA ARG A 209 -12.93 22.74 -28.58
C ARG A 209 -12.84 24.25 -28.78
N VAL A 210 -13.94 24.90 -29.14
CA VAL A 210 -14.00 26.37 -29.27
C VAL A 210 -13.77 27.06 -27.92
N ALA A 211 -14.33 26.54 -26.83
CA ALA A 211 -14.08 27.07 -25.48
C ALA A 211 -12.60 26.94 -25.10
N HIS A 212 -11.98 25.79 -25.37
CA HIS A 212 -10.55 25.56 -25.16
C HIS A 212 -9.67 26.47 -26.02
N GLU A 213 -9.99 26.67 -27.31
CA GLU A 213 -9.27 27.61 -28.20
C GLU A 213 -9.41 29.06 -27.75
N THR A 214 -10.59 29.46 -27.27
CA THR A 214 -10.81 30.81 -26.73
C THR A 214 -9.99 31.03 -25.46
N PHE A 215 -9.94 30.05 -24.57
CA PHE A 215 -9.11 30.09 -23.37
C PHE A 215 -7.60 30.11 -23.71
N LYS A 216 -7.17 29.31 -24.69
CA LYS A 216 -5.80 29.33 -25.24
C LYS A 216 -5.42 30.71 -25.76
N PHE A 217 -6.28 31.33 -26.57
CA PHE A 217 -6.02 32.67 -27.10
C PHE A 217 -5.94 33.72 -25.97
N GLY A 218 -6.78 33.59 -24.95
CA GLY A 218 -6.69 34.40 -23.73
C GLY A 218 -5.34 34.27 -23.04
N LEU A 219 -4.83 33.05 -22.85
CA LEU A 219 -3.50 32.80 -22.28
C LEU A 219 -2.38 33.34 -23.16
N GLU A 220 -2.43 33.12 -24.47
CA GLU A 220 -1.43 33.61 -25.44
C GLU A 220 -1.36 35.14 -25.45
N SER A 221 -2.50 35.82 -25.39
CA SER A 221 -2.57 37.28 -25.34
C SER A 221 -1.89 37.88 -24.10
N GLN A 222 -1.84 37.12 -23.01
CA GLN A 222 -1.22 37.52 -21.74
C GLN A 222 0.16 36.88 -21.53
N SER A 223 0.66 36.10 -22.50
CA SER A 223 1.86 35.28 -22.35
C SER A 223 3.11 36.10 -22.01
N GLN A 224 3.24 37.32 -22.54
CA GLN A 224 4.37 38.20 -22.19
C GLN A 224 4.30 38.67 -20.72
N ILE A 225 3.13 39.09 -20.24
CA ILE A 225 2.93 39.51 -18.85
C ILE A 225 3.14 38.32 -17.89
N LEU A 226 2.64 37.14 -18.28
CA LEU A 226 2.83 35.90 -17.53
C LEU A 226 4.32 35.51 -17.47
N ARG A 227 5.06 35.63 -18.57
CA ARG A 227 6.50 35.34 -18.60
C ARG A 227 7.29 36.22 -17.64
N GLU A 228 7.10 37.54 -17.69
CA GLU A 228 7.79 38.48 -16.80
C GLU A 228 7.47 38.20 -15.33
N LYS A 229 6.19 37.94 -15.03
CA LYS A 229 5.74 37.66 -13.65
C LYS A 229 6.24 36.30 -13.13
N VAL A 230 6.26 35.27 -13.97
CA VAL A 230 6.80 33.94 -13.60
C VAL A 230 8.30 34.00 -13.35
N ILE A 231 9.07 34.77 -14.14
CA ILE A 231 10.51 34.96 -13.90
C ILE A 231 10.77 35.67 -12.57
N GLN A 232 10.06 36.76 -12.29
CA GLN A 232 10.24 37.51 -11.04
C GLN A 232 9.84 36.67 -9.82
N GLN A 233 8.72 35.95 -9.89
CA GLN A 233 8.24 35.14 -8.78
C GLN A 233 9.06 33.85 -8.61
N SER A 234 9.59 33.25 -9.68
CA SER A 234 10.50 32.10 -9.55
C SER A 234 11.78 32.47 -8.82
N GLN A 235 12.35 33.66 -9.10
CA GLN A 235 13.52 34.17 -8.38
C GLN A 235 13.23 34.36 -6.89
N SER A 236 12.09 34.96 -6.54
CA SER A 236 11.68 35.13 -5.15
C SER A 236 11.49 33.79 -4.41
N VAL A 237 10.94 32.77 -5.09
CA VAL A 237 10.81 31.42 -4.53
C VAL A 237 12.17 30.78 -4.29
N ILE A 238 13.13 30.93 -5.21
CA ILE A 238 14.50 30.42 -5.04
C ILE A 238 15.18 31.05 -3.83
N GLU A 239 15.08 32.37 -3.67
CA GLU A 239 15.66 33.09 -2.53
C GLU A 239 15.02 32.63 -1.21
N SER A 240 13.70 32.50 -1.18
CA SER A 240 12.96 31.99 -0.03
C SER A 240 13.40 30.57 0.34
N VAL A 241 13.56 29.68 -0.63
CA VAL A 241 14.00 28.30 -0.38
C VAL A 241 15.45 28.24 0.10
N LYS A 242 16.35 29.05 -0.48
CA LYS A 242 17.74 29.17 0.00
C LYS A 242 17.77 29.66 1.46
N ALA A 243 16.91 30.61 1.84
CA ALA A 243 16.79 31.08 3.22
C ALA A 243 16.27 29.98 4.17
N ILE A 244 15.25 29.21 3.78
CA ILE A 244 14.72 28.10 4.59
C ILE A 244 15.79 27.00 4.77
N LEU A 245 16.60 26.72 3.75
CA LEU A 245 17.70 25.76 3.84
C LEU A 245 18.78 26.22 4.84
N ILE A 246 19.11 27.51 4.87
CA ILE A 246 20.06 28.08 5.85
C ILE A 246 19.47 27.99 7.26
N GLU A 247 18.20 28.36 7.45
CA GLU A 247 17.51 28.26 8.75
C GLU A 247 17.51 26.80 9.28
N TRP A 248 17.37 25.83 8.38
CA TRP A 248 17.44 24.40 8.72
C TRP A 248 18.86 23.97 9.12
N GLU A 249 19.89 24.36 8.36
CA GLU A 249 21.30 24.03 8.69
C GLU A 249 21.72 24.61 10.05
N GLU A 250 21.28 25.83 10.38
CA GLU A 250 21.53 26.46 11.70
C GLU A 250 20.85 25.71 12.84
N LYS A 251 19.55 25.39 12.70
CA LYS A 251 18.79 24.66 13.74
C LYS A 251 19.28 23.23 13.93
N LYS A 252 19.67 22.54 12.86
CA LYS A 252 20.26 21.18 12.89
C LYS A 252 21.55 21.14 13.71
N SER A 253 22.34 22.22 13.70
CA SER A 253 23.63 22.29 14.41
C SER A 253 23.54 22.63 15.91
N ALA A 254 22.37 23.07 16.39
CA ALA A 254 22.16 23.49 17.77
C ALA A 254 21.82 22.33 18.74
N ASP A 255 21.84 21.09 18.25
CA ASP A 255 21.25 19.90 18.90
C ASP A 255 22.18 19.21 19.92
N SER A 256 22.37 19.82 21.08
CA SER A 256 22.88 19.07 22.25
C SER A 256 21.89 18.91 23.40
N ASN A 257 20.74 19.62 23.40
CA ASN A 257 19.81 19.63 24.54
C ASN A 257 18.31 19.82 24.19
N ILE A 258 17.85 19.49 22.97
CA ILE A 258 16.43 19.66 22.61
C ILE A 258 15.57 18.53 23.18
N ILE A 259 14.42 18.90 23.74
CA ILE A 259 13.37 17.96 24.20
C ILE A 259 12.80 17.26 22.96
N TYR A 260 12.70 15.92 23.00
CA TYR A 260 12.29 15.12 21.83
C TYR A 260 10.95 15.57 21.19
N GLU A 261 10.01 16.08 21.99
CA GLU A 261 8.73 16.62 21.48
C GLU A 261 8.91 17.88 20.62
N ASP A 262 9.79 18.79 21.04
CA ASP A 262 10.09 20.03 20.31
C ASP A 262 10.88 19.73 19.03
N ALA A 263 11.77 18.72 19.07
CA ALA A 263 12.53 18.27 17.91
C ALA A 263 11.63 17.62 16.84
N ILE A 264 10.66 16.78 17.24
CA ILE A 264 9.66 16.20 16.33
C ILE A 264 8.82 17.31 15.71
N LYS A 265 8.31 18.24 16.52
CA LYS A 265 7.47 19.35 16.05
C LYS A 265 8.22 20.21 15.03
N THR A 266 9.46 20.59 15.35
CA THR A 266 10.31 21.37 14.44
C THR A 266 10.57 20.62 13.14
N SER A 267 10.86 19.31 13.20
CA SER A 267 11.06 18.48 12.01
C SER A 267 9.82 18.43 11.12
N VAL A 268 8.62 18.30 11.71
CA VAL A 268 7.34 18.30 10.97
C VAL A 268 7.08 19.67 10.32
N GLU A 269 7.32 20.76 11.05
CA GLU A 269 7.16 22.12 10.51
C GLU A 269 8.07 22.38 9.30
N PHE A 270 9.34 21.93 9.35
CA PHE A 270 10.25 22.04 8.22
C PHE A 270 9.91 21.08 7.07
N GLU A 271 9.52 19.84 7.37
CA GLU A 271 9.06 18.85 6.38
C GLU A 271 7.89 19.41 5.54
N GLU A 272 6.91 20.06 6.19
CA GLU A 272 5.80 20.71 5.50
C GLU A 272 6.25 21.91 4.65
N LYS A 273 7.14 22.75 5.16
CA LYS A 273 7.69 23.89 4.41
C LYS A 273 8.42 23.41 3.15
N PHE A 274 9.28 22.40 3.26
CA PHE A 274 10.02 21.87 2.13
C PHE A 274 9.13 21.14 1.12
N LYS A 275 8.13 20.38 1.57
CA LYS A 275 7.13 19.76 0.66
C LYS A 275 6.35 20.81 -0.14
N LYS A 276 5.89 21.88 0.52
CA LYS A 276 5.25 23.02 -0.16
C LYS A 276 6.20 23.66 -1.18
N SER A 277 7.47 23.89 -0.82
CA SER A 277 8.47 24.41 -1.75
C SER A 277 8.76 23.49 -2.93
N ALA A 278 8.82 22.17 -2.73
CA ALA A 278 9.01 21.18 -3.79
C ALA A 278 7.83 21.16 -4.78
N GLU A 279 6.60 21.25 -4.26
CA GLU A 279 5.40 21.37 -5.09
C GLU A 279 5.40 22.67 -5.90
N LEU A 280 5.80 23.79 -5.29
CA LEU A 280 5.99 25.06 -6.01
C LEU A 280 7.04 24.93 -7.12
N PHE A 281 8.17 24.25 -6.91
CA PHE A 281 9.16 24.03 -7.97
C PHE A 281 8.62 23.17 -9.12
N LYS A 282 7.86 22.12 -8.82
CA LYS A 282 7.20 21.29 -9.85
C LYS A 282 6.22 22.13 -10.68
N ASN A 283 5.46 22.99 -10.02
CA ASN A 283 4.51 23.90 -10.64
C ASN A 283 5.21 24.98 -11.49
N ILE A 284 6.32 25.55 -11.00
CA ILE A 284 7.18 26.47 -11.74
C ILE A 284 7.71 25.79 -13.01
N SER A 285 8.24 24.57 -12.91
CA SER A 285 8.83 23.88 -14.05
C SER A 285 7.82 23.61 -15.16
N LYS A 286 6.64 23.09 -14.80
CA LYS A 286 5.52 22.94 -15.76
C LYS A 286 5.12 24.25 -16.42
N THR A 287 5.00 25.32 -15.62
CA THR A 287 4.63 26.65 -16.11
C THR A 287 5.69 27.22 -17.07
N LYS A 288 6.98 27.02 -16.78
CA LYS A 288 8.09 27.46 -17.63
C LYS A 288 8.19 26.64 -18.91
N GLN A 289 7.96 25.34 -18.84
CA GLN A 289 7.87 24.46 -20.00
C GLN A 289 6.76 24.93 -20.96
N TYR A 290 5.58 25.25 -20.42
CA TYR A 290 4.45 25.75 -21.21
C TYR A 290 4.71 27.14 -21.83
N LEU A 291 5.36 28.04 -21.09
CA LEU A 291 5.67 29.41 -21.55
C LEU A 291 6.96 29.51 -22.39
N GLU A 292 7.61 28.38 -22.68
CA GLU A 292 8.90 28.28 -23.38
C GLU A 292 10.01 29.13 -22.74
N ILE A 293 10.00 29.27 -21.41
CA ILE A 293 11.01 30.01 -20.66
C ILE A 293 12.17 29.04 -20.38
N PRO A 294 13.43 29.39 -20.74
CA PRO A 294 14.57 28.56 -20.40
C PRO A 294 14.73 28.48 -18.87
N GLU A 295 14.73 27.26 -18.33
CA GLU A 295 15.02 27.04 -16.92
C GLU A 295 16.51 27.15 -16.64
N THR A 296 16.85 27.76 -15.52
CA THR A 296 18.23 27.73 -15.02
C THR A 296 18.53 26.36 -14.39
N LEU A 297 19.80 25.95 -14.36
CA LEU A 297 20.25 24.70 -13.70
C LEU A 297 19.85 24.63 -12.21
N ASP A 298 19.79 25.79 -11.56
CA ASP A 298 19.34 25.90 -10.16
C ASP A 298 17.86 25.55 -10.00
N GLU A 299 17.03 25.94 -10.95
CA GLU A 299 15.57 25.73 -10.93
C GLU A 299 15.16 24.33 -11.37
N SER A 300 15.86 23.77 -12.36
CA SER A 300 15.50 22.48 -12.95
C SER A 300 16.04 21.28 -12.18
N TYR A 301 17.21 21.44 -11.53
CA TYR A 301 17.94 20.30 -10.98
C TYR A 301 18.50 20.53 -9.58
N ASN A 302 19.33 21.56 -9.36
CA ASN A 302 20.10 21.66 -8.11
C ASN A 302 19.20 21.83 -6.87
N LEU A 303 18.23 22.76 -6.91
CA LEU A 303 17.34 23.02 -5.78
C LEU A 303 16.30 21.91 -5.59
N PRO A 304 15.61 21.41 -6.63
CA PRO A 304 14.70 20.26 -6.47
C PRO A 304 15.40 19.01 -5.92
N PHE A 305 16.62 18.72 -6.38
CA PHE A 305 17.40 17.59 -5.88
C PHE A 305 17.82 17.80 -4.41
N LYS A 306 18.36 18.99 -4.07
CA LYS A 306 18.72 19.31 -2.67
C LYS A 306 17.49 19.28 -1.75
N LEU A 307 16.34 19.76 -2.22
CA LEU A 307 15.07 19.72 -1.48
C LEU A 307 14.61 18.29 -1.21
N ASN A 308 14.59 17.43 -2.23
CA ASN A 308 14.16 16.04 -2.06
C ASN A 308 15.09 15.30 -1.08
N ASN A 309 16.40 15.48 -1.20
CA ASN A 309 17.35 14.90 -0.26
C ASN A 309 17.11 15.39 1.17
N VAL A 310 16.83 16.68 1.36
CA VAL A 310 16.52 17.25 2.69
C VAL A 310 15.18 16.73 3.22
N ILE A 311 14.18 16.53 2.37
CA ILE A 311 12.89 15.93 2.75
C ILE A 311 13.07 14.47 3.19
N ASP A 312 13.89 13.71 2.47
CA ASP A 312 14.21 12.32 2.83
C ASP A 312 15.00 12.28 4.15
N GLU A 313 16.04 13.12 4.30
CA GLU A 313 16.77 13.27 5.56
C GLU A 313 15.85 13.64 6.73
N LEU A 314 14.91 14.57 6.54
CA LEU A 314 13.93 14.97 7.56
C LEU A 314 12.98 13.84 7.91
N SER A 315 12.57 13.04 6.93
CA SER A 315 11.76 11.85 7.19
C SER A 315 12.50 10.86 8.07
N ASP A 316 13.78 10.62 7.77
CA ASP A 316 14.62 9.72 8.57
C ASP A 316 14.89 10.27 9.97
N VAL A 317 15.17 11.58 10.11
CA VAL A 317 15.34 12.26 11.41
C VAL A 317 14.06 12.19 12.25
N LYS A 318 12.90 12.38 11.62
CA LYS A 318 11.60 12.25 12.29
C LYS A 318 11.36 10.83 12.77
N GLN A 319 11.60 9.82 11.94
CA GLN A 319 11.50 8.42 12.34
C GLN A 319 12.45 8.09 13.50
N ALA A 320 13.66 8.66 13.49
CA ALA A 320 14.62 8.53 14.58
C ALA A 320 14.05 9.11 15.89
N TRP A 321 13.52 10.32 15.87
CA TRP A 321 12.94 10.95 17.06
C TRP A 321 11.66 10.27 17.55
N GLU A 322 10.79 9.80 16.65
CA GLU A 322 9.60 9.02 17.01
C GLU A 322 9.98 7.70 17.71
N PHE A 323 11.02 7.03 17.21
CA PHE A 323 11.57 5.85 17.87
C PHE A 323 12.11 6.20 19.26
N VAL A 324 12.89 7.28 19.39
CA VAL A 324 13.43 7.76 20.67
C VAL A 324 12.30 8.08 21.67
N ALA A 325 11.27 8.79 21.23
CA ALA A 325 10.09 9.11 22.05
C ALA A 325 9.37 7.84 22.53
N SER A 326 9.23 6.84 21.64
CA SER A 326 8.63 5.55 22.01
C SER A 326 9.43 4.81 23.10
N MET A 327 10.77 4.90 23.05
CA MET A 327 11.64 4.31 24.07
C MET A 327 11.55 5.07 25.39
N TYR A 328 11.57 6.40 25.37
CA TYR A 328 11.39 7.22 26.57
C TYR A 328 10.04 6.95 27.24
N LYS A 329 8.96 6.78 26.46
CA LYS A 329 7.64 6.41 27.00
C LYS A 329 7.64 5.03 27.67
N GLN A 330 8.39 4.06 27.12
CA GLN A 330 8.56 2.76 27.78
C GLN A 330 9.33 2.91 29.10
N ILE A 331 10.40 3.71 29.11
CA ILE A 331 11.19 3.99 30.32
C ILE A 331 10.31 4.69 31.38
N GLU A 332 9.51 5.67 31.00
CA GLU A 332 8.59 6.37 31.90
C GLU A 332 7.57 5.42 32.50
N ASN A 333 6.94 4.56 31.68
CA ASN A 333 6.00 3.54 32.16
C ASN A 333 6.66 2.57 33.16
N ILE A 334 7.92 2.19 32.95
CA ILE A 334 8.67 1.40 33.93
C ILE A 334 8.89 2.22 35.21
N GLY A 335 9.27 3.48 35.05
CA GLY A 335 9.53 4.44 36.12
C GLY A 335 8.32 4.70 37.04
N LEU A 336 7.09 4.60 36.53
CA LEU A 336 5.85 4.79 37.31
C LEU A 336 5.58 3.65 38.30
N ASN A 337 6.17 2.48 38.11
CA ASN A 337 5.96 1.36 39.04
C ASN A 337 6.59 1.65 40.41
N THR A 338 5.93 1.18 41.47
CA THR A 338 6.49 1.29 42.82
C THR A 338 7.59 0.26 43.04
N PHE A 339 8.66 0.65 43.72
CA PHE A 339 9.80 -0.22 44.01
C PHE A 339 9.40 -1.51 44.73
N SER A 340 8.43 -1.42 45.65
CA SER A 340 7.90 -2.54 46.44
C SER A 340 7.18 -3.60 45.61
N THR A 341 6.44 -3.20 44.56
CA THR A 341 5.62 -4.12 43.75
C THR A 341 6.35 -4.63 42.52
N PHE A 342 7.30 -3.85 41.99
CA PHE A 342 8.01 -4.19 40.77
C PHE A 342 9.23 -5.06 41.08
N SER A 343 9.27 -6.29 40.56
CA SER A 343 10.36 -7.24 40.84
C SER A 343 11.66 -6.90 40.11
N ALA A 344 12.80 -7.40 40.60
CA ALA A 344 14.08 -7.29 39.90
C ALA A 344 14.06 -7.97 38.52
N ASN A 345 13.42 -9.14 38.41
CA ASN A 345 13.29 -9.89 37.16
C ASN A 345 12.45 -9.14 36.12
N SER A 346 11.32 -8.57 36.54
CA SER A 346 10.48 -7.75 35.65
C SER A 346 11.21 -6.51 35.17
N LEU A 347 11.97 -5.85 36.05
CA LEU A 347 12.79 -4.69 35.70
C LEU A 347 13.87 -5.05 34.67
N ASN A 348 14.64 -6.10 34.91
CA ASN A 348 15.68 -6.54 33.99
C ASN A 348 15.08 -6.94 32.62
N SER A 349 14.01 -7.73 32.62
CA SER A 349 13.34 -8.16 31.38
C SER A 349 12.77 -6.99 30.56
N SER A 350 12.33 -5.92 31.23
CA SER A 350 11.82 -4.71 30.56
C SER A 350 12.96 -3.96 29.87
N PHE A 351 14.10 -3.80 30.54
CA PHE A 351 15.29 -3.19 29.95
C PHE A 351 15.95 -4.07 28.89
N ASP A 352 15.93 -5.40 29.02
CA ASP A 352 16.36 -6.32 27.95
C ASP A 352 15.51 -6.14 26.68
N THR A 353 14.21 -5.91 26.84
CA THR A 353 13.31 -5.61 25.72
C THR A 353 13.70 -4.29 25.05
N ILE A 354 13.97 -3.25 25.83
CA ILE A 354 14.43 -1.94 25.32
C ILE A 354 15.76 -2.09 24.58
N VAL A 355 16.75 -2.77 25.16
CA VAL A 355 18.07 -3.02 24.54
C VAL A 355 17.95 -3.83 23.26
N ASN A 356 17.07 -4.83 23.22
CA ASN A 356 16.81 -5.60 22.00
C ASN A 356 16.15 -4.75 20.91
N ASN A 357 15.27 -3.80 21.27
CA ASN A 357 14.70 -2.84 20.31
C ASN A 357 15.78 -1.90 19.75
N LEU A 358 16.69 -1.39 20.59
CA LEU A 358 17.85 -0.58 20.14
C LEU A 358 18.77 -1.35 19.17
N LYS A 359 18.95 -2.65 19.38
CA LYS A 359 19.81 -3.47 18.50
C LYS A 359 19.22 -3.63 17.10
N ARG A 360 17.88 -3.71 17.00
CA ARG A 360 17.15 -3.90 15.74
C ARG A 360 17.11 -2.64 14.87
N SER A 361 17.23 -1.45 15.45
CA SER A 361 17.16 -0.16 14.74
C SER A 361 18.52 0.28 14.15
N SER A 362 19.13 -0.53 13.29
CA SER A 362 20.47 -0.24 12.72
C SER A 362 20.53 1.00 11.84
N SER A 363 19.42 1.39 11.22
CA SER A 363 19.32 2.58 10.36
C SER A 363 19.45 3.90 11.12
N ILE A 364 19.11 3.93 12.41
CA ILE A 364 18.99 5.15 13.21
C ILE A 364 20.25 5.42 14.06
N LYS A 365 21.23 4.51 14.05
CA LYS A 365 22.40 4.56 14.94
C LYS A 365 23.35 5.75 14.70
N ALA A 366 23.27 6.38 13.53
CA ALA A 366 24.13 7.51 13.17
C ALA A 366 23.60 8.87 13.68
N TYR A 367 22.36 8.93 14.18
CA TYR A 367 21.75 10.17 14.66
C TYR A 367 22.14 10.46 16.12
N ASP A 368 22.46 11.72 16.41
CA ASP A 368 22.88 12.15 17.75
C ASP A 368 21.81 11.87 18.83
N CYS A 369 20.53 11.95 18.47
CA CYS A 369 19.42 11.62 19.36
C CYS A 369 19.44 10.15 19.83
N PHE A 370 19.88 9.23 18.96
CA PHE A 370 20.04 7.81 19.30
C PHE A 370 21.23 7.60 20.24
N ILE A 371 22.35 8.30 19.99
CA ILE A 371 23.55 8.24 20.84
C ILE A 371 23.22 8.73 22.25
N ALA A 372 22.52 9.85 22.36
CA ALA A 372 22.05 10.39 23.65
C ALA A 372 21.12 9.41 24.38
N LEU A 373 20.16 8.80 23.66
CA LEU A 373 19.28 7.78 24.22
C LEU A 373 20.07 6.55 24.72
N GLN A 374 21.05 6.09 23.94
CA GLN A 374 21.87 4.94 24.30
C GLN A 374 22.67 5.22 25.58
N SER A 375 23.34 6.38 25.66
CA SER A 375 24.04 6.82 26.87
C SER A 375 23.10 6.85 28.08
N ARG A 376 21.88 7.37 27.91
CA ARG A 376 20.89 7.43 28.98
C ARG A 376 20.43 6.04 29.43
N ILE A 377 20.26 5.10 28.51
CA ILE A 377 19.87 3.72 28.84
C ILE A 377 21.01 2.99 29.55
N ASP A 378 22.27 3.19 29.13
CA ASP A 378 23.43 2.60 29.80
C ASP A 378 23.59 3.12 31.25
N GLU A 379 23.33 4.39 31.48
CA GLU A 379 23.24 4.96 32.84
C GLU A 379 22.11 4.30 33.66
N LEU A 380 20.92 4.15 33.08
CA LEU A 380 19.77 3.51 33.74
C LEU A 380 20.04 2.05 34.07
N LEU A 381 20.69 1.29 33.18
CA LEU A 381 21.11 -0.08 33.43
C LEU A 381 22.08 -0.17 34.62
N THR A 382 23.05 0.74 34.68
CA THR A 382 24.00 0.83 35.80
C THR A 382 23.27 1.12 37.11
N MET A 383 22.36 2.09 37.10
CA MET A 383 21.54 2.42 38.27
C MET A 383 20.65 1.26 38.70
N ASN A 384 20.04 0.54 37.75
CA ASN A 384 19.16 -0.59 38.00
C ASN A 384 19.89 -1.77 38.67
N SER A 385 21.14 -2.02 38.30
CA SER A 385 21.98 -3.02 38.98
C SER A 385 22.09 -2.71 40.46
N VAL A 386 22.45 -1.46 40.80
CA VAL A 386 22.56 -1.01 42.19
C VAL A 386 21.21 -1.07 42.91
N ILE A 387 20.13 -0.61 42.28
CA ILE A 387 18.76 -0.67 42.85
C ILE A 387 18.38 -2.12 43.18
N ASN A 388 18.75 -3.08 42.34
CA ASN A 388 18.45 -4.50 42.57
C ASN A 388 19.28 -5.09 43.72
N GLU A 389 20.53 -4.67 43.90
CA GLU A 389 21.33 -5.06 45.09
C GLU A 389 20.67 -4.59 46.38
N HIS A 390 20.03 -3.42 46.37
CA HIS A 390 19.31 -2.86 47.52
C HIS A 390 17.95 -3.53 47.79
N ARG A 391 17.54 -4.51 46.97
CA ARG A 391 16.37 -5.37 47.24
C ARG A 391 16.72 -6.58 48.11
N ALA A 392 17.99 -6.80 48.39
CA ALA A 392 18.43 -7.96 49.16
C ALA A 392 17.82 -7.98 50.57
N GLU A 393 17.63 -9.18 51.14
CA GLU A 393 16.97 -9.38 52.44
C GLU A 393 17.63 -8.62 53.60
N PHE A 394 18.91 -8.32 53.49
CA PHE A 394 19.63 -7.53 54.50
C PHE A 394 19.22 -6.04 54.50
N PHE A 395 18.65 -5.53 53.41
CA PHE A 395 18.35 -4.10 53.27
C PHE A 395 16.92 -3.76 53.73
N LYS A 396 16.78 -3.51 55.03
CA LYS A 396 15.50 -3.19 55.71
C LYS A 396 15.09 -1.70 55.66
N ASP A 397 13.84 -1.40 56.00
CA ASP A 397 13.26 -0.04 56.10
C ASP A 397 14.14 1.01 56.79
N ARG A 398 14.88 0.61 57.84
CA ARG A 398 15.78 1.51 58.58
C ARG A 398 16.92 2.04 57.70
N HIS A 399 17.46 1.21 56.82
CA HIS A 399 18.53 1.59 55.90
C HIS A 399 18.00 2.52 54.81
N TRP A 400 16.77 2.30 54.32
CA TRP A 400 16.10 3.23 53.39
C TRP A 400 15.90 4.61 54.02
N LYS A 401 15.48 4.69 55.29
CA LYS A 401 15.35 5.97 56.00
C LYS A 401 16.69 6.69 56.14
N ILE A 402 17.76 5.98 56.46
CA ILE A 402 19.12 6.56 56.53
C ILE A 402 19.54 7.06 55.16
N LEU A 403 19.39 6.26 54.10
CA LEU A 403 19.74 6.62 52.73
C LEU A 403 19.00 7.89 52.28
N PHE A 404 17.67 7.93 52.43
CA PHE A 404 16.87 9.09 52.05
C PHE A 404 17.21 10.33 52.88
N SER A 405 17.52 10.17 54.17
CA SER A 405 17.97 11.28 55.01
C SER A 405 19.33 11.85 54.56
N LYS A 406 20.30 11.00 54.21
CA LYS A 406 21.61 11.45 53.69
C LYS A 406 21.50 12.15 52.33
N LEU A 407 20.50 11.77 51.53
CA LEU A 407 20.20 12.36 50.23
C LEU A 407 19.26 13.58 50.30
N ASN A 408 18.82 13.98 51.49
CA ASN A 408 17.88 15.08 51.71
C ASN A 408 16.54 14.93 50.94
N VAL A 409 16.04 13.70 50.82
CA VAL A 409 14.75 13.40 50.17
C VAL A 409 13.76 12.80 51.15
N ASN A 410 12.48 13.13 50.99
CA ASN A 410 11.40 12.61 51.86
C ASN A 410 10.60 11.53 51.13
N TYR A 411 11.19 10.34 51.03
CA TYR A 411 10.56 9.17 50.41
C TYR A 411 10.37 8.04 51.42
N SER A 412 9.48 7.10 51.08
CA SER A 412 9.29 5.85 51.83
C SER A 412 9.51 4.66 50.89
N GLN A 413 10.10 3.58 51.40
CA GLN A 413 10.35 2.37 50.59
C GLN A 413 9.07 1.80 49.96
N SER A 414 7.95 1.88 50.68
CA SER A 414 6.65 1.37 50.21
C SER A 414 6.08 2.17 49.04
N SER A 415 6.35 3.48 48.98
CA SER A 415 5.72 4.39 48.01
C SER A 415 6.66 4.92 46.93
N ILE A 416 7.98 4.73 47.08
CA ILE A 416 8.94 5.27 46.13
C ILE A 416 8.79 4.59 44.77
N THR A 417 8.77 5.39 43.71
CA THR A 417 8.72 4.88 42.34
C THR A 417 10.11 4.61 41.80
N ILE A 418 10.22 3.75 40.79
CA ILE A 418 11.50 3.49 40.12
C ILE A 418 12.08 4.78 39.50
N SER A 419 11.23 5.66 38.96
CA SER A 419 11.66 6.96 38.44
C SER A 419 12.25 7.86 39.52
N GLN A 420 11.68 7.86 40.72
CA GLN A 420 12.23 8.61 41.86
C GLN A 420 13.59 8.05 42.26
N LEU A 421 13.77 6.72 42.25
CA LEU A 421 15.09 6.11 42.49
C LEU A 421 16.13 6.50 41.43
N TRP A 422 15.75 6.56 40.14
CA TRP A 422 16.65 7.05 39.10
C TRP A 422 17.04 8.52 39.30
N SER A 423 16.13 9.34 39.82
CA SER A 423 16.40 10.76 40.10
C SER A 423 17.41 11.00 41.24
N LEU A 424 17.71 9.97 42.05
CA LEU A 424 18.73 10.04 43.09
C LEU A 424 20.16 10.05 42.52
N ASN A 425 20.33 9.86 41.20
CA ASN A 425 21.61 9.89 40.50
C ASN A 425 22.69 9.06 41.23
N ILE A 426 22.45 7.74 41.31
CA ILE A 426 23.27 6.79 42.06
C ILE A 426 24.76 6.94 41.69
N SER A 427 25.07 7.17 40.42
CA SER A 427 26.43 7.36 39.93
C SER A 427 27.15 8.54 40.62
N THR A 428 26.45 9.65 40.84
CA THR A 428 27.00 10.84 41.51
C THR A 428 27.06 10.65 43.03
N ASN A 429 26.10 9.92 43.58
CA ASN A 429 25.95 9.71 45.03
C ASN A 429 26.49 8.36 45.52
N LYS A 430 27.34 7.69 44.73
CA LYS A 430 27.74 6.30 44.93
C LYS A 430 28.25 6.02 46.35
N ASN A 431 29.10 6.90 46.89
CA ASN A 431 29.65 6.74 48.24
C ASN A 431 28.56 6.63 49.32
N ILE A 432 27.45 7.38 49.18
CA ILE A 432 26.35 7.35 50.14
C ILE A 432 25.62 5.99 50.09
N PHE A 433 25.41 5.47 48.87
CA PHE A 433 24.80 4.15 48.67
C PHE A 433 25.71 3.04 49.22
N ASP A 434 27.00 3.05 48.86
CA ASP A 434 27.97 2.03 49.28
C ASP A 434 28.14 1.99 50.82
N ASP A 435 28.15 3.16 51.49
CA ASP A 435 28.22 3.25 52.96
C ASP A 435 27.01 2.59 53.64
N VAL A 436 25.80 2.92 53.17
CA VAL A 436 24.56 2.37 53.75
C VAL A 436 24.43 0.89 53.44
N PHE A 437 24.84 0.47 52.25
CA PHE A 437 24.88 -0.94 51.85
C PHE A 437 25.82 -1.76 52.73
N THR A 438 27.04 -1.28 52.97
CA THR A 438 28.04 -1.94 53.82
C THR A 438 27.54 -2.07 55.26
N THR A 439 26.88 -1.01 55.77
CA THR A 439 26.25 -1.03 57.10
C THR A 439 25.16 -2.08 57.19
N ALA A 440 24.25 -2.13 56.20
CA ALA A 440 23.16 -3.10 56.15
C ALA A 440 23.66 -4.55 56.08
N GLN A 441 24.71 -4.80 55.28
CA GLN A 441 25.33 -6.11 55.16
C GLN A 441 25.96 -6.58 56.48
N GLY A 442 26.68 -5.68 57.17
CA GLY A 442 27.25 -5.94 58.49
C GLY A 442 26.18 -6.26 59.53
N GLU A 443 25.14 -5.43 59.61
CA GLU A 443 24.02 -5.63 60.54
C GLU A 443 23.29 -6.97 60.32
N PHE A 444 23.08 -7.36 59.05
CA PHE A 444 22.47 -8.66 58.74
C PHE A 444 23.34 -9.84 59.15
N GLY A 445 24.66 -9.74 58.98
CA GLY A 445 25.60 -10.74 59.49
C GLY A 445 25.48 -10.90 61.02
N LEU A 446 25.39 -9.78 61.74
CA LEU A 446 25.21 -9.77 63.19
C LEU A 446 23.85 -10.38 63.59
N GLU A 447 22.76 -10.00 62.91
CA GLU A 447 21.42 -10.53 63.17
C GLU A 447 21.34 -12.05 62.94
N ASN A 448 21.90 -12.56 61.85
CA ASN A 448 21.93 -14.01 61.56
C ASN A 448 22.75 -14.77 62.59
N TYR A 449 23.89 -14.21 63.01
CA TYR A 449 24.70 -14.82 64.06
C TYR A 449 23.93 -14.88 65.39
N LEU A 450 23.27 -13.79 65.80
CA LEU A 450 22.42 -13.78 67.00
C LEU A 450 21.24 -14.76 66.88
N SER A 451 20.61 -14.87 65.71
CA SER A 451 19.56 -15.87 65.47
C SER A 451 20.12 -17.27 65.65
N SER A 452 21.29 -17.58 65.08
CA SER A 452 21.90 -18.91 65.21
C SER A 452 22.22 -19.28 66.66
N ILE A 453 22.65 -18.31 67.48
CA ILE A 453 22.85 -18.49 68.93
C ILE A 453 21.51 -18.82 69.59
N LYS A 454 20.48 -18.01 69.34
CA LYS A 454 19.15 -18.19 69.91
C LYS A 454 18.57 -19.56 69.53
N ASP A 455 18.65 -19.92 68.26
CA ASP A 455 18.11 -21.18 67.72
C ASP A 455 18.80 -22.38 68.36
N TYR A 456 20.14 -22.36 68.43
CA TYR A 456 20.91 -23.43 69.09
C TYR A 456 20.52 -23.61 70.57
N TRP A 457 20.45 -22.51 71.34
CA TRP A 457 20.16 -22.59 72.78
C TRP A 457 18.69 -22.83 73.11
N SER A 458 17.77 -22.49 72.20
CA SER A 458 16.33 -22.75 72.40
C SER A 458 15.95 -24.22 72.29
N VAL A 459 16.71 -25.01 71.54
CA VAL A 459 16.47 -26.44 71.30
C VAL A 459 17.52 -27.34 71.98
N GLY A 460 18.57 -26.75 72.56
CA GLY A 460 19.64 -27.48 73.24
C GLY A 460 19.11 -28.35 74.39
N VAL A 461 19.40 -29.64 74.34
CA VAL A 461 19.01 -30.63 75.37
C VAL A 461 20.24 -31.32 75.94
N PHE A 462 20.20 -31.66 77.23
CA PHE A 462 21.19 -32.52 77.83
C PHE A 462 20.95 -33.98 77.43
N SER A 463 22.01 -34.65 76.96
CA SER A 463 22.01 -36.09 76.72
C SER A 463 22.49 -36.80 77.98
N PHE A 464 21.73 -37.76 78.47
CA PHE A 464 22.04 -38.50 79.69
C PHE A 464 22.43 -39.95 79.38
N ILE A 465 23.41 -40.48 80.13
CA ILE A 465 23.80 -41.90 80.10
C ILE A 465 23.69 -42.48 81.52
N PRO A 466 23.16 -43.69 81.69
CA PRO A 466 23.07 -44.33 83.00
C PRO A 466 24.45 -44.67 83.57
N PHE A 467 24.66 -44.32 84.84
CA PHE A 467 25.86 -44.62 85.61
C PHE A 467 25.50 -45.41 86.87
N LYS A 468 26.12 -46.59 87.04
CA LYS A 468 25.94 -47.50 88.18
C LYS A 468 24.47 -47.83 88.53
N ASN A 469 23.57 -47.86 87.54
CA ASN A 469 22.13 -48.15 87.70
C ASN A 469 21.40 -47.32 88.77
N ARG A 470 21.94 -46.15 89.15
CA ARG A 470 21.34 -45.26 90.17
C ARG A 470 21.34 -43.79 89.80
N PHE A 471 22.22 -43.37 88.89
CA PHE A 471 22.37 -41.97 88.51
C PHE A 471 22.44 -41.85 86.99
N GLU A 472 21.93 -40.76 86.45
CA GLU A 472 22.11 -40.36 85.06
C GLU A 472 23.20 -39.29 85.00
N VAL A 473 24.19 -39.46 84.12
CA VAL A 473 25.30 -38.52 83.94
C VAL A 473 25.17 -37.86 82.58
N VAL A 474 25.38 -36.55 82.52
CA VAL A 474 25.37 -35.78 81.27
C VAL A 474 26.55 -36.21 80.41
N ASN A 475 26.26 -36.68 79.20
CA ASN A 475 27.25 -37.17 78.24
C ASN A 475 27.78 -36.06 77.33
N ASN A 476 26.93 -35.11 76.92
CA ASN A 476 27.27 -34.06 75.96
C ASN A 476 27.83 -32.78 76.61
N TRP A 477 28.36 -32.87 77.83
CA TRP A 477 28.84 -31.70 78.58
C TRP A 477 30.00 -30.97 77.88
N SER A 478 30.93 -31.71 77.28
CA SER A 478 32.07 -31.14 76.55
C SER A 478 31.64 -30.35 75.31
N GLU A 479 30.65 -30.85 74.58
CA GLU A 479 30.12 -30.20 73.38
C GLU A 479 29.40 -28.90 73.74
N ILE A 480 28.55 -28.94 74.77
CA ILE A 480 27.82 -27.76 75.26
C ILE A 480 28.79 -26.67 75.73
N LEU A 481 29.81 -27.02 76.51
CA LEU A 481 30.80 -26.05 77.00
C LEU A 481 31.66 -25.46 75.89
N SER A 482 32.07 -26.28 74.90
CA SER A 482 32.79 -25.78 73.73
C SER A 482 31.94 -24.77 72.98
N LYS A 483 30.68 -25.13 72.69
CA LYS A 483 29.77 -24.26 71.94
C LYS A 483 29.41 -22.99 72.70
N LEU A 484 29.32 -23.07 74.03
CA LEU A 484 29.18 -21.91 74.91
C LEU A 484 30.39 -20.98 74.82
N GLY A 485 31.60 -21.51 74.89
CA GLY A 485 32.83 -20.73 74.72
C GLY A 485 32.88 -20.02 73.37
N ASP A 486 32.58 -20.74 72.28
CA ASP A 486 32.56 -20.17 70.93
C ASP A 486 31.53 -19.03 70.80
N HIS A 487 30.32 -19.24 71.30
CA HIS A 487 29.26 -18.23 71.24
C HIS A 487 29.58 -16.99 72.10
N ILE A 488 30.18 -17.15 73.29
CA ILE A 488 30.65 -16.03 74.12
C ILE A 488 31.73 -15.23 73.40
N ASN A 489 32.76 -15.91 72.87
CA ASN A 489 33.84 -15.24 72.14
C ASN A 489 33.32 -14.45 70.92
N GLY A 490 32.35 -15.01 70.20
CA GLY A 490 31.72 -14.30 69.10
C GLY A 490 30.91 -13.09 69.55
N LEU A 491 30.15 -13.18 70.66
CA LEU A 491 29.43 -12.03 71.23
C LEU A 491 30.38 -10.92 71.69
N ASP A 492 31.51 -11.26 72.30
CA ASP A 492 32.52 -10.28 72.69
C ASP A 492 33.15 -9.60 71.47
N SER A 493 33.37 -10.35 70.39
CA SER A 493 33.88 -9.80 69.12
C SER A 493 32.88 -8.83 68.49
N MET A 494 31.57 -9.15 68.52
CA MET A 494 30.52 -8.25 68.03
C MET A 494 30.38 -6.97 68.84
N ARG A 495 30.63 -7.01 70.16
CA ARG A 495 30.57 -5.80 71.00
C ARG A 495 31.70 -4.81 70.65
N ALA A 496 32.79 -5.32 70.09
CA ALA A 496 33.97 -4.53 69.72
C ALA A 496 33.89 -3.94 68.30
N SER A 497 32.96 -4.42 67.46
CA SER A 497 32.67 -3.92 66.11
C SER A 497 31.53 -2.91 66.14
#